data_AF-A0A2G5VBN1-F1
#
_entry.id   AF-A0A2G5VBN1-F1
#
_cell.length_a   1.000
_cell.length_b   1.000
_cell.length_c   1.000
_cell.angle_alpha   90.00
_cell.angle_beta   90.00
_cell.angle_gamma   90.00
#
_symmetry.space_group_name_H-M   'P 1'
#
loop_
_entity.id
_entity.type
_entity.pdbx_description
1 polymer ?
#
loop_
_entity_poly.entity_id
_entity_poly.type
_entity_poly.pdbx_seq_one_letter_code
_entity_poly.pdbx_strand_id
1 'polypeptide(L)' 'MYATPMVVRKCEEFLLEKSKKSAKKLLEMVARYNLENLKQKCMSEIKTVADIQAVLPSNVEDLDHQILAELFKKSISLH' A
#
# COMPACT_ATOMS: atom_id res chain seq x y z
N MET A 1 9.88 -24.39 -2.35
CA MET A 1 9.21 -23.07 -2.27
C MET A 1 10.03 -22.21 -1.33
N TYR A 2 11.02 -21.47 -1.86
CA TYR A 2 11.95 -20.68 -1.06
C TYR A 2 11.30 -19.34 -0.68
N ALA A 3 10.28 -19.39 0.16
CA ALA A 3 9.82 -18.18 0.85
C ALA A 3 10.81 -17.92 1.97
N THR A 4 11.90 -17.21 1.66
CA THR A 4 12.84 -16.75 2.68
C THR A 4 12.26 -15.46 3.26
N PRO A 5 11.63 -15.48 4.45
CA PRO A 5 11.01 -14.29 5.05
C PRO A 5 12.00 -13.14 5.22
N MET A 6 13.30 -13.43 5.29
CA MET A 6 14.37 -12.43 5.28
C MET A 6 14.41 -11.59 4.00
N VAL A 7 14.12 -12.18 2.83
CA VAL A 7 14.15 -11.45 1.55
C VAL A 7 12.95 -10.51 1.47
N VAL A 8 11.77 -10.97 1.90
CA VAL A 8 10.57 -10.14 1.98
C VAL A 8 10.81 -8.95 2.91
N ARG A 9 11.32 -9.17 4.11
CA ARG A 9 11.65 -8.08 5.06
C ARG A 9 12.66 -7.08 4.49
N LYS A 10 13.74 -7.57 3.86
CA LYS A 10 14.70 -6.69 3.19
C LYS A 10 14.09 -5.90 2.04
N CYS A 11 13.18 -6.50 1.28
CA CYS A 11 12.43 -5.79 0.25
C CYS A 11 11.52 -4.73 0.85
N GLU A 12 10.81 -5.01 1.95
CA GLU A 12 9.98 -4.03 2.64
C GLU A 12 10.82 -2.86 3.18
N GLU A 13 11.95 -3.12 3.83
CA GLU A 13 12.88 -2.08 4.29
C GLU A 13 13.42 -1.25 3.12
N PHE A 14 13.83 -1.90 2.03
CA PHE A 14 14.30 -1.19 0.83
C PHE A 14 13.18 -0.35 0.19
N LEU A 15 11.97 -0.88 0.15
CA LEU A 15 10.81 -0.18 -0.40
C LEU A 15 10.46 1.07 0.41
N LEU A 16 10.61 0.99 1.73
CA LEU A 16 10.36 2.06 2.68
C LEU A 16 11.48 3.10 2.73
N GLU A 17 12.75 2.69 2.75
CA GLU A 17 13.89 3.59 2.93
C GLU A 17 14.47 4.13 1.63
N LYS A 18 14.57 3.28 0.60
CA LYS A 18 15.31 3.61 -0.64
C LYS A 18 14.43 3.98 -1.81
N SER A 19 13.24 3.39 -1.92
CA SER A 19 12.53 3.43 -3.21
C SER A 19 11.99 4.81 -3.55
N LYS A 20 11.67 5.67 -2.56
CA LYS A 20 10.97 6.95 -2.77
C LYS A 20 9.83 6.83 -3.80
N LYS A 21 9.24 5.64 -3.92
CA LYS A 21 8.22 5.35 -4.92
C LYS A 21 6.95 6.06 -4.47
N SER A 22 6.20 6.60 -5.43
CA SER A 22 4.88 7.15 -5.13
C SER A 22 4.05 6.12 -4.39
N ALA A 23 3.31 6.59 -3.37
CA ALA A 23 2.47 5.78 -2.50
C ALA A 23 1.56 4.81 -3.29
N LYS A 24 1.07 5.22 -4.47
CA LYS A 24 0.39 4.36 -5.46
C LYS A 24 1.12 3.04 -5.76
N LYS A 25 2.41 3.10 -6.09
CA LYS A 25 3.19 1.92 -6.52
C LYS A 25 3.60 1.04 -5.35
N LEU A 26 3.75 1.63 -4.16
CA LEU A 26 3.89 0.89 -2.91
C LEU A 26 2.60 0.11 -2.63
N LEU A 27 1.45 0.77 -2.74
CA LEU A 27 0.14 0.18 -2.50
C LEU A 27 -0.15 -0.99 -3.46
N GLU A 28 0.19 -0.86 -4.74
CA GLU A 28 0.08 -1.93 -5.74
C GLU A 28 0.97 -3.15 -5.41
N MET A 29 2.20 -2.91 -4.91
CA MET A 29 3.07 -4.00 -4.45
C MET A 29 2.54 -4.65 -3.16
N VAL A 30 2.04 -3.88 -2.22
CA VAL A 30 1.38 -4.42 -1.02
C VAL A 30 0.22 -5.31 -1.40
N ALA A 31 -0.60 -4.86 -2.34
CA ALA A 31 -1.71 -5.60 -2.90
C ALA A 31 -1.28 -6.93 -3.54
N ARG A 32 -0.26 -6.92 -4.41
CA ARG A 32 0.18 -8.13 -5.12
C ARG A 32 0.97 -9.12 -4.27
N TYR A 33 1.73 -8.64 -3.29
CA TYR A 33 2.65 -9.46 -2.50
C TYR A 33 2.20 -9.65 -1.04
N ASN A 34 1.04 -9.11 -0.66
CA ASN A 34 0.44 -9.17 0.68
C ASN A 34 1.44 -8.83 1.80
N LEU A 35 2.21 -7.75 1.59
CA LEU A 35 3.26 -7.28 2.50
C LEU A 35 2.63 -6.58 3.70
N GLU A 36 2.37 -7.31 4.78
CA GLU A 36 1.60 -6.80 5.92
C GLU A 36 2.22 -5.57 6.59
N ASN A 37 3.54 -5.54 6.74
CA ASN A 37 4.23 -4.43 7.40
C ASN A 37 4.17 -3.17 6.53
N LEU A 38 4.38 -3.33 5.24
CA LEU A 38 4.20 -2.28 4.24
C LEU A 38 2.74 -1.81 4.15
N LYS A 39 1.76 -2.72 4.25
CA LYS A 39 0.32 -2.42 4.30
C LYS A 39 -0.02 -1.53 5.49
N GLN A 40 0.40 -1.94 6.69
CA GLN A 40 0.15 -1.20 7.93
C GLN A 40 0.73 0.20 7.88
N LYS A 41 1.95 0.33 7.35
CA LYS A 41 2.62 1.61 7.23
C LYS A 41 1.93 2.53 6.21
N CYS A 42 1.57 2.00 5.03
CA CYS A 42 0.84 2.75 4.02
C CYS A 42 -0.54 3.20 4.54
N MET A 43 -1.27 2.31 5.21
CA MET A 43 -2.55 2.65 5.85
C MET A 43 -2.38 3.66 6.99
N SER A 44 -1.26 3.65 7.72
CA SER A 44 -0.98 4.65 8.77
C SER A 44 -0.61 6.02 8.21
N GLU A 45 0.01 6.08 7.03
CA GLU A 45 0.29 7.34 6.34
C GLU A 45 -0.97 7.96 5.72
N ILE A 46 -1.93 7.14 5.27
CA ILE A 46 -3.21 7.62 4.74
C ILE A 46 -4.07 8.18 5.88
N LYS A 47 -3.95 9.48 6.16
CA LYS A 47 -4.72 10.20 7.20
C LYS A 47 -5.71 11.21 6.63
N THR A 48 -5.62 11.52 5.35
CA THR A 48 -6.41 12.60 4.74
C THR A 48 -7.00 12.15 3.41
N VAL A 49 -8.10 12.80 3.00
CA VAL A 49 -8.75 12.54 1.69
C VAL A 49 -7.79 12.85 0.53
N ALA A 50 -6.87 13.81 0.71
CA ALA A 50 -5.80 14.11 -0.24
C ALA A 50 -4.81 12.94 -0.41
N ASP A 51 -4.45 12.24 0.67
CA ASP A 51 -3.62 11.03 0.59
C ASP A 51 -4.34 9.92 -0.15
N ILE A 52 -5.65 9.75 0.09
CA ILE A 52 -6.48 8.77 -0.63
C ILE A 52 -6.48 9.08 -2.13
N GLN A 53 -6.64 10.34 -2.53
CA GLN A 53 -6.53 10.74 -3.93
C GLN A 53 -5.12 10.54 -4.51
N ALA A 54 -4.07 10.74 -3.71
CA ALA A 54 -2.69 10.55 -4.15
C ALA A 54 -2.30 9.07 -4.32
N VAL A 55 -2.93 8.17 -3.57
CA VAL A 55 -2.70 6.72 -3.70
C VAL A 55 -3.58 6.06 -4.76
N LEU A 56 -4.72 6.68 -5.10
CA LEU A 56 -5.61 6.16 -6.14
C LEU A 56 -4.89 6.19 -7.50
N PRO A 57 -4.80 5.04 -8.19
CA PRO A 57 -4.36 5.00 -9.57
C PRO A 57 -5.31 5.80 -10.48
N SER A 58 -4.78 6.30 -11.59
CA SER A 58 -5.59 6.79 -12.72
C SER A 58 -6.59 5.75 -13.22
N ASN A 59 -6.34 4.45 -12.98
CA ASN A 59 -7.27 3.35 -13.28
C ASN A 59 -7.44 2.47 -12.03
N VAL A 60 -8.57 2.65 -11.33
CA VAL A 60 -8.89 1.96 -10.07
C VAL A 60 -9.01 0.44 -10.21
N GLU A 61 -9.19 -0.04 -11.44
CA GLU A 61 -9.31 -1.46 -11.79
C GLU A 61 -7.98 -2.24 -11.66
N ASP A 62 -6.83 -1.54 -11.69
CA ASP A 62 -5.52 -2.18 -11.46
C ASP A 62 -5.23 -2.36 -9.95
N LEU A 63 -6.03 -1.70 -9.10
CA LEU A 63 -5.88 -1.79 -7.67
C LEU A 63 -6.59 -3.04 -7.13
N ASP A 64 -5.92 -3.76 -6.24
CA ASP A 64 -6.53 -4.91 -5.58
C ASP A 64 -7.80 -4.50 -4.83
N HIS A 65 -8.84 -5.29 -5.02
CA HIS A 65 -10.19 -5.00 -4.55
C HIS A 65 -10.27 -4.96 -3.01
N GLN A 66 -9.43 -5.73 -2.29
CA GLN A 66 -9.40 -5.67 -0.82
C GLN A 66 -8.78 -4.37 -0.33
N ILE A 67 -7.71 -3.91 -0.97
CA ILE A 67 -7.06 -2.65 -0.60
C ILE A 67 -7.96 -1.46 -0.94
N LEU A 68 -8.62 -1.50 -2.10
CA LEU A 68 -9.60 -0.48 -2.49
C LEU A 68 -10.75 -0.41 -1.46
N ALA A 69 -11.27 -1.55 -1.03
CA ALA A 69 -12.33 -1.62 -0.02
C ALA A 69 -11.89 -1.08 1.35
N GLU A 70 -10.67 -1.40 1.79
CA GLU A 70 -10.09 -0.88 3.03
C GLU A 70 -9.87 0.63 2.96
N LEU A 71 -9.31 1.13 1.86
CA LEU A 71 -9.17 2.55 1.58
C LEU A 71 -10.53 3.25 1.63
N PHE A 72 -11.52 2.72 0.93
CA PHE A 72 -12.87 3.28 0.86
C PHE A 72 -13.55 3.32 2.23
N LYS A 73 -13.43 2.26 3.04
CA LYS A 73 -13.90 2.27 4.44
C LYS A 73 -13.23 3.39 5.25
N LYS A 74 -11.92 3.55 5.08
CA LYS A 74 -11.14 4.59 5.78
C LYS A 74 -11.57 5.99 5.35
N SER A 75 -11.85 6.20 4.05
CA SER A 75 -12.41 7.44 3.51
C SER A 75 -13.74 7.81 4.17
N ILE A 76 -14.61 6.83 4.36
CA ILE A 76 -15.92 7.03 5.01
C ILE A 76 -15.76 7.33 6.50
N SER A 77 -14.81 6.68 7.20
CA SER A 77 -14.53 6.97 8.61
C SER A 77 -13.79 8.28 8.87
N LEU A 78 -13.22 8.89 7.83
CA LEU A 78 -12.56 10.20 7.89
C LEU A 78 -13.56 11.38 7.75
N HIS A 79 -14.81 11.08 7.38
CA HIS A 79 -15.92 12.02 7.29
C HIS A 79 -16.86 11.85 8.51
#